data_AF-A0A2E5CCY1-F1
#
_entry.id   AF-A0A2E5CCY1-F1
#
_cell.length_a   1.000
_cell.length_b   1.000
_cell.length_c   1.000
_cell.angle_alpha   90.00
_cell.angle_beta   90.00
_cell.angle_gamma   90.00
#
_symmetry.space_group_name_H-M   'P 1'
#
loop_
_entity.id
_entity.type
_entity.pdbx_description
1 polymer ?
#
loop_
_entity_poly.entity_id
_entity_poly.type
_entity_poly.pdbx_seq_one_letter_code
_entity_poly.pdbx_strand_id
1 'polypeptide(L)'
;MVTSYIVWLLISVNKLFFEAHGYLNERALSDAYFDLVLKSAEYWLPYLFVFTIALFFGGVLLAKMLMRPFKLLAEYCEGKMNGESVVYNPDIFSDYRLLTRFSDFFFSYIDNCFEKGELTDNAIPSNFQGVRRPVFEQVFFFHFFLVTLIIALVAVLILYLALSEIREDIIDLAVSLLQAHGAGTGYFLQEQGYLFETISLFSTGILFVCYMFLSTHLYGKVSGAVFGFFSTMRAFMKGDHQARVHLLGYNHIRPFGRTFNQYLKWVERSLKEKNK
;
A
#
# COMPACT_ATOMS: atom_id res chain seq x y z
N MET A 1 -17.55 5.96 -0.11
CA MET A 1 -18.63 5.52 -1.03
C MET A 1 -19.46 4.40 -0.45
N VAL A 2 -18.94 3.19 -0.22
CA VAL A 2 -19.73 2.08 0.36
C VAL A 2 -20.27 2.43 1.75
N THR A 3 -19.41 2.93 2.65
CA THR A 3 -19.81 3.32 4.01
C THR A 3 -20.82 4.47 4.02
N SER A 4 -20.59 5.48 3.18
CA SER A 4 -21.48 6.63 2.98
C SER A 4 -22.89 6.18 2.53
N TYR A 5 -22.94 5.18 1.65
CA TYR A 5 -24.18 4.61 1.13
C TYR A 5 -24.91 3.76 2.17
N ILE A 6 -24.18 3.02 3.02
CA ILE A 6 -24.76 2.26 4.13
C ILE A 6 -25.40 3.19 5.16
N VAL A 7 -24.70 4.26 5.54
CA VAL A 7 -25.24 5.31 6.44
C VAL A 7 -26.50 5.92 5.82
N TRP A 8 -26.45 6.30 4.54
CA TRP A 8 -27.61 6.83 3.82
C TRP A 8 -28.80 5.85 3.79
N LEU A 9 -28.56 4.56 3.56
CA LEU A 9 -29.61 3.53 3.56
C LEU A 9 -30.28 3.42 4.93
N LEU A 10 -29.50 3.42 6.01
CA LEU A 10 -30.05 3.36 7.37
C LEU A 10 -30.89 4.59 7.69
N ILE A 11 -30.40 5.76 7.28
CA ILE A 11 -31.12 7.02 7.42
C ILE A 11 -32.46 6.95 6.66
N SER A 12 -32.41 6.45 5.43
CA SER A 12 -33.59 6.36 4.56
C SER A 12 -34.61 5.35 5.05
N VAL A 13 -34.17 4.17 5.52
CA VAL A 13 -35.06 3.11 6.03
C VAL A 13 -35.74 3.55 7.33
N ASN A 14 -35.00 4.18 8.25
CA ASN A 14 -35.58 4.71 9.48
C ASN A 14 -36.58 5.82 9.21
N LYS A 15 -36.23 6.77 8.34
CA LYS A 15 -37.15 7.83 7.92
C LYS A 15 -38.45 7.25 7.34
N LEU A 16 -38.36 6.32 6.40
CA LEU A 16 -39.54 5.68 5.79
C LEU A 16 -40.40 4.93 6.82
N PHE A 17 -39.77 4.21 7.76
CA PHE A 17 -40.49 3.50 8.81
C PHE A 17 -41.27 4.47 9.70
N PHE A 18 -40.64 5.58 10.11
CA PHE A 18 -41.30 6.56 10.97
C PHE A 18 -42.38 7.37 10.23
N GLU A 19 -42.21 7.68 8.94
CA GLU A 19 -43.25 8.28 8.10
C GLU A 19 -44.46 7.36 7.95
N ALA A 20 -44.23 6.08 7.65
CA ALA A 20 -45.30 5.10 7.41
C ALA A 20 -46.20 4.85 8.63
N HIS A 21 -45.66 5.01 9.84
CA HIS A 21 -46.41 4.84 11.09
C HIS A 21 -46.96 6.17 11.65
N GLY A 22 -46.84 7.26 10.90
CA GLY A 22 -47.38 8.57 11.27
C GLY A 22 -46.56 9.32 12.32
N TYR A 23 -45.38 8.83 12.70
CA TYR A 23 -44.51 9.47 13.67
C TYR A 23 -43.84 10.74 13.10
N LEU A 24 -43.60 10.81 11.79
CA LEU A 24 -42.97 11.96 11.11
C LEU A 24 -43.94 12.91 10.39
N ASN A 25 -45.25 12.85 10.67
CA ASN A 25 -46.24 13.74 10.03
C ASN A 25 -46.03 15.23 10.38
N GLU A 26 -45.25 15.55 11.41
CA GLU A 26 -44.83 16.91 11.75
C GLU A 26 -43.43 17.20 11.18
N ARG A 27 -43.29 18.27 10.37
CA ARG A 27 -42.00 18.72 9.79
C ARG A 27 -40.86 18.77 10.82
N ALA A 28 -41.17 19.20 12.04
CA ALA A 28 -40.22 19.31 13.15
C ALA A 28 -39.48 18.00 13.48
N LEU A 29 -40.11 16.85 13.22
CA LEU A 29 -39.61 15.54 13.60
C LEU A 29 -38.69 14.96 12.52
N SER A 30 -38.95 15.30 11.25
CA SER A 30 -37.98 15.07 10.15
C SER A 30 -36.75 15.97 10.32
N ASP A 31 -36.95 17.23 10.72
CA ASP A 31 -35.83 18.17 10.93
C ASP A 31 -34.95 17.70 12.10
N ALA A 32 -35.54 17.26 13.22
CA ALA A 32 -34.80 16.68 14.36
C ALA A 32 -33.99 15.44 13.98
N TYR A 33 -34.53 14.59 13.09
CA TYR A 33 -33.81 13.42 12.57
C TYR A 33 -32.59 13.78 11.73
N PHE A 34 -32.73 14.77 10.83
CA PHE A 34 -31.60 15.26 10.03
C PHE A 34 -30.56 15.99 10.88
N ASP A 35 -31.00 16.80 11.85
CA ASP A 35 -30.10 17.51 12.77
C ASP A 35 -29.26 16.54 13.60
N LEU A 36 -29.84 15.42 14.05
CA LEU A 36 -29.10 14.37 14.74
C LEU A 36 -28.01 13.76 13.83
N VAL A 37 -28.39 13.34 12.62
CA VAL A 37 -27.44 12.75 11.66
C VAL A 37 -26.31 13.72 11.34
N LEU A 38 -26.64 15.00 11.14
CA LEU A 38 -25.65 16.05 10.87
C LEU A 38 -24.74 16.27 12.06
N LYS A 39 -25.27 16.27 13.29
CA LYS A 39 -24.49 16.42 14.52
C LYS A 39 -23.53 15.25 14.73
N SER A 40 -23.98 14.00 14.55
CA SER A 40 -23.09 12.83 14.66
C SER A 40 -22.04 12.83 13.55
N ALA A 41 -22.39 13.26 12.34
CA ALA A 41 -21.44 13.42 11.24
C ALA A 41 -20.41 14.53 11.54
N GLU A 42 -20.84 15.67 12.08
CA GLU A 42 -19.97 16.78 12.48
C GLU A 42 -19.01 16.35 13.59
N TYR A 43 -19.48 15.57 14.56
CA TYR A 43 -18.65 15.00 15.61
C TYR A 43 -17.56 14.07 15.07
N TRP A 44 -17.91 13.17 14.13
CA TRP A 44 -16.96 12.22 13.55
C TRP A 44 -16.03 12.82 12.48
N LEU A 45 -16.43 13.93 11.85
CA LEU A 45 -15.67 14.59 10.80
C LEU A 45 -14.19 14.89 11.17
N PRO A 46 -13.87 15.53 12.31
CA PRO A 46 -12.47 15.78 12.68
C PRO A 46 -11.67 14.49 12.88
N TYR A 47 -12.26 13.44 13.46
CA TYR A 47 -11.59 12.14 13.63
C TYR A 47 -11.30 11.47 12.28
N LEU A 48 -12.27 11.46 11.37
CA LEU A 48 -12.10 10.92 10.02
C LEU A 48 -11.08 11.73 9.19
N PHE A 49 -11.02 13.04 9.41
CA PHE A 49 -10.03 13.91 8.77
C PHE A 49 -8.61 13.59 9.26
N VAL A 50 -8.39 13.54 10.58
CA VAL A 50 -7.10 13.16 11.17
C VAL A 50 -6.70 11.74 10.74
N PHE A 51 -7.67 10.81 10.71
CA PHE A 51 -7.43 9.46 10.24
C PHE A 51 -7.01 9.41 8.76
N THR A 52 -7.60 10.24 7.91
CA THR A 52 -7.20 10.36 6.50
C THR A 52 -5.76 10.85 6.35
N ILE A 53 -5.35 11.81 7.18
CA ILE A 53 -3.96 12.27 7.24
C ILE A 53 -3.04 11.12 7.67
N ALA A 54 -3.42 10.37 8.71
CA ALA A 54 -2.64 9.22 9.17
C ALA A 54 -2.52 8.13 8.08
N LEU A 55 -3.61 7.84 7.36
CA LEU A 55 -3.60 6.92 6.21
C LEU A 55 -2.67 7.39 5.09
N PHE A 56 -2.65 8.69 4.79
CA PHE A 56 -1.73 9.25 3.81
C PHE A 56 -0.26 9.00 4.20
N PHE A 57 0.10 9.29 5.46
CA PHE A 57 1.46 9.01 5.95
C PHE A 57 1.77 7.50 6.00
N GLY A 58 0.79 6.66 6.33
CA GLY A 58 0.90 5.20 6.24
C GLY A 58 1.20 4.72 4.82
N GLY A 59 0.53 5.31 3.82
CA GLY A 59 0.79 5.06 2.40
C GLY A 59 2.19 5.51 1.97
N VAL A 60 2.65 6.67 2.46
CA VAL A 60 4.03 7.15 2.22
C VAL A 60 5.06 6.20 2.84
N LEU A 61 4.81 5.69 4.05
CA LEU A 61 5.67 4.71 4.70
C LEU A 61 5.78 3.43 3.86
N LEU A 62 4.64 2.89 3.41
CA LEU A 62 4.60 1.73 2.53
C LEU A 62 5.39 1.98 1.23
N ALA A 63 5.20 3.14 0.59
CA ALA A 63 5.93 3.50 -0.61
C ALA A 63 7.45 3.57 -0.38
N LYS A 64 7.89 4.17 0.74
CA LYS A 64 9.30 4.22 1.12
C LYS A 64 9.88 2.82 1.32
N MET A 65 9.15 1.93 2.00
CA MET A 65 9.58 0.55 2.21
C MET A 65 9.74 -0.22 0.88
N LEU A 66 8.79 -0.05 -0.04
CA LEU A 66 8.82 -0.66 -1.37
C LEU A 66 9.96 -0.15 -2.26
N MET A 67 10.34 1.13 -2.12
CA MET A 67 11.40 1.76 -2.91
C MET A 67 12.80 1.59 -2.31
N ARG A 68 12.91 1.24 -1.03
CA ARG A 68 14.17 1.17 -0.28
C ARG A 68 15.27 0.36 -1.00
N PRO A 69 15.02 -0.83 -1.57
CA PRO A 69 16.09 -1.59 -2.22
C PRO A 69 16.72 -0.86 -3.42
N PHE A 70 15.90 -0.14 -4.20
CA PHE A 70 16.39 0.64 -5.33
C PHE A 70 17.15 1.89 -4.89
N LYS A 71 16.71 2.50 -3.78
CA LYS A 71 17.38 3.64 -3.18
C LYS A 71 18.79 3.27 -2.70
N LEU A 72 18.92 2.18 -1.93
CA LEU A 72 20.22 1.70 -1.45
C LEU A 72 21.18 1.38 -2.59
N LEU A 73 20.68 0.75 -3.65
CA LEU A 73 21.45 0.46 -4.86
C LEU A 73 21.93 1.76 -5.54
N ALA A 74 21.04 2.75 -5.70
CA ALA A 74 21.39 4.03 -6.30
C ALA A 74 22.39 4.82 -5.46
N GLU A 75 22.22 4.86 -4.14
CA GLU A 75 23.13 5.55 -3.20
C GLU A 75 24.54 4.93 -3.26
N TYR A 76 24.65 3.60 -3.30
CA TYR A 76 25.95 2.95 -3.47
C TYR A 76 26.61 3.30 -4.81
N CYS A 77 25.84 3.25 -5.90
CA CYS A 77 26.33 3.63 -7.22
C CYS A 77 26.81 5.08 -7.29
N GLU A 78 26.07 6.00 -6.68
CA GLU A 78 26.41 7.43 -6.61
C GLU A 78 27.68 7.65 -5.79
N GLY A 79 27.77 7.06 -4.59
CA GLY A 79 28.96 7.16 -3.74
C GLY A 79 30.22 6.63 -4.45
N LYS A 80 30.13 5.48 -5.13
CA LYS A 80 31.26 4.94 -5.92
C LYS A 80 31.68 5.88 -7.06
N MET A 81 30.74 6.48 -7.80
CA MET A 81 31.06 7.45 -8.86
C MET A 81 31.74 8.71 -8.31
N ASN A 82 31.40 9.12 -7.09
CA ASN A 82 31.99 10.28 -6.41
C ASN A 82 33.33 9.98 -5.73
N GLY A 83 33.82 8.73 -5.80
CA GLY A 83 35.08 8.32 -5.16
C GLY A 83 34.97 8.12 -3.65
N GLU A 84 33.76 8.02 -3.11
CA GLU A 84 33.53 7.79 -1.69
C GLU A 84 33.77 6.32 -1.32
N SER A 85 34.29 6.07 -0.11
CA SER A 85 34.39 4.73 0.45
C SER A 85 33.02 4.29 0.98
N VAL A 86 32.15 3.87 0.06
CA VAL A 86 30.82 3.36 0.38
C VAL A 86 30.80 1.85 0.44
N VAL A 87 30.18 1.30 1.49
CA VAL A 87 29.93 -0.12 1.67
C VAL A 87 28.48 -0.40 1.31
N TYR A 88 28.25 -1.31 0.36
CA TYR A 88 26.90 -1.77 0.06
C TYR A 88 26.44 -2.70 1.18
N ASN A 89 25.49 -2.23 1.99
CA ASN A 89 24.98 -2.96 3.15
C ASN A 89 23.44 -3.05 3.11
N PRO A 90 22.88 -3.89 2.22
CA PRO A 90 21.45 -4.14 2.20
C PRO A 90 20.99 -4.95 3.41
N ASP A 91 19.80 -4.67 3.92
CA ASP A 91 19.21 -5.42 5.02
C ASP A 91 18.58 -6.71 4.49
N ILE A 92 19.20 -7.85 4.81
CA ILE A 92 18.82 -9.18 4.33
C ILE A 92 17.37 -9.55 4.72
N PHE A 93 16.83 -8.97 5.79
CA PHE A 93 15.53 -9.34 6.33
C PHE A 93 14.37 -8.54 5.73
N SER A 94 14.59 -7.25 5.47
CA SER A 94 13.53 -6.33 5.02
C SER A 94 13.64 -5.91 3.56
N ASP A 95 14.78 -6.14 2.90
CA ASP A 95 14.97 -5.81 1.50
C ASP A 95 14.69 -7.01 0.56
N TYR A 96 14.51 -6.70 -0.72
CA TYR A 96 14.20 -7.69 -1.74
C TYR A 96 15.41 -8.61 -1.99
N ARG A 97 15.41 -9.78 -1.37
CA ARG A 97 16.55 -10.73 -1.29
C ARG A 97 17.21 -11.03 -2.64
N LEU A 98 16.43 -11.26 -3.70
CA LEU A 98 16.98 -11.45 -5.05
C LEU A 98 17.80 -10.24 -5.52
N LEU A 99 17.28 -9.03 -5.35
CA LEU A 99 17.95 -7.82 -5.82
C LEU A 99 19.21 -7.59 -5.00
N THR A 100 19.13 -7.69 -3.68
CA THR A 100 20.25 -7.38 -2.79
C THR A 100 21.41 -8.32 -3.02
N ARG A 101 21.18 -9.64 -2.97
CA ARG A 101 22.23 -10.66 -3.19
C ARG A 101 22.82 -10.60 -4.59
N PHE A 102 22.00 -10.35 -5.60
CA PHE A 102 22.51 -10.26 -6.96
C PHE A 102 23.30 -8.98 -7.19
N SER A 103 22.88 -7.87 -6.55
CA SER A 103 23.63 -6.61 -6.58
C SER A 103 24.97 -6.73 -5.85
N ASP A 104 25.01 -7.40 -4.68
CA ASP A 104 26.27 -7.70 -3.98
C ASP A 104 27.25 -8.43 -4.91
N PHE A 105 26.79 -9.51 -5.53
CA PHE A 105 27.58 -10.29 -6.47
C PHE A 105 28.03 -9.46 -7.69
N PHE A 106 27.11 -8.66 -8.25
CA PHE A 106 27.39 -7.77 -9.36
C PHE A 106 28.47 -6.75 -8.99
N PHE A 107 28.39 -6.11 -7.83
CA PHE A 107 29.35 -5.11 -7.41
C PHE A 107 30.73 -5.72 -7.11
N SER A 108 30.80 -6.90 -6.47
CA SER A 108 32.07 -7.64 -6.35
C SER A 108 32.68 -7.98 -7.71
N TYR A 109 31.87 -8.35 -8.70
CA TYR A 109 32.35 -8.55 -10.06
C TYR A 109 32.95 -7.27 -10.67
N ILE A 110 32.29 -6.13 -10.49
CA ILE A 110 32.80 -4.84 -11.00
C ILE A 110 34.10 -4.45 -10.29
N ASP A 111 34.19 -4.61 -8.97
CA ASP A 111 35.42 -4.35 -8.22
C ASP A 111 36.58 -5.24 -8.73
N ASN A 112 36.34 -6.53 -8.99
CA ASN A 112 37.33 -7.42 -9.62
C ASN A 112 37.76 -6.96 -11.02
N CYS A 113 36.85 -6.42 -11.83
CA CYS A 113 37.19 -5.83 -13.12
C CYS A 113 38.07 -4.59 -12.96
N PHE A 114 37.83 -3.75 -11.95
CA PHE A 114 38.68 -2.61 -11.64
C PHE A 114 40.10 -3.00 -11.20
N GLU A 115 40.24 -4.11 -10.47
CA GLU A 115 41.54 -4.67 -10.09
C GLU A 115 42.31 -5.21 -11.30
N LYS A 116 41.62 -5.90 -12.22
CA LYS A 116 42.23 -6.44 -13.45
C LYS A 116 42.46 -5.40 -14.54
N GLY A 117 41.77 -4.26 -14.47
CA GLY A 117 41.81 -3.21 -15.48
C GLY A 117 40.94 -3.47 -16.71
N GLU A 118 40.26 -4.60 -16.80
CA GLU A 118 39.43 -4.97 -17.96
C GLU A 118 38.04 -5.47 -17.58
N LEU A 119 37.08 -5.19 -18.46
CA LEU A 119 35.74 -5.77 -18.39
C LEU A 119 35.80 -7.18 -19.00
N THR A 120 35.68 -8.19 -18.15
CA THR A 120 35.65 -9.60 -18.56
C THR A 120 34.25 -10.16 -18.42
N ASP A 121 33.89 -11.11 -19.28
CA ASP A 121 32.66 -11.88 -19.09
C ASP A 121 32.75 -12.71 -17.80
N ASN A 122 31.62 -12.87 -17.11
CA ASN A 122 31.53 -13.68 -15.92
C ASN A 122 30.34 -14.65 -15.99
N ALA A 123 30.55 -15.86 -15.49
CA ALA A 123 29.50 -16.85 -15.38
C ALA A 123 28.49 -16.43 -14.30
N ILE A 124 27.21 -16.46 -14.65
CA ILE A 124 26.13 -16.20 -13.69
C ILE A 124 26.01 -17.42 -12.76
N PRO A 125 26.01 -17.25 -11.42
CA PRO A 125 25.88 -18.34 -10.49
C PRO A 125 24.61 -19.17 -10.77
N SER A 126 24.71 -20.49 -10.62
CA SER A 126 23.62 -21.44 -10.91
C SER A 126 22.30 -21.06 -10.24
N ASN A 127 22.38 -20.55 -9.01
CA ASN A 127 21.23 -20.07 -8.21
C ASN A 127 20.42 -18.96 -8.89
N PHE A 128 21.00 -18.20 -9.83
CA PHE A 128 20.34 -17.10 -10.54
C PHE A 128 20.01 -17.42 -12.01
N GLN A 129 20.50 -18.53 -12.56
CA GLN A 129 20.30 -18.89 -13.96
C GLN A 129 18.83 -19.17 -14.30
N GLY A 130 18.06 -19.71 -13.34
CA GLY A 130 16.64 -20.01 -13.50
C GLY A 130 15.72 -18.78 -13.51
N VAL A 131 16.22 -17.59 -13.17
CA VAL A 131 15.41 -16.38 -13.03
C VAL A 131 15.13 -15.78 -14.42
N ARG A 132 13.98 -16.13 -15.00
CA ARG A 132 13.54 -15.65 -16.33
C ARG A 132 12.38 -14.66 -16.28
N ARG A 133 11.75 -14.51 -15.12
CA ARG A 133 10.59 -13.62 -14.88
C ARG A 133 10.69 -13.05 -13.45
N PRO A 134 9.90 -12.01 -13.11
CA PRO A 134 9.79 -11.54 -11.73
C PRO A 134 9.49 -12.70 -10.77
N VAL A 135 10.34 -12.87 -9.75
CA VAL A 135 10.21 -13.93 -8.74
C VAL A 135 9.41 -13.40 -7.58
N PHE A 136 8.52 -14.22 -7.02
CA PHE A 136 7.80 -13.86 -5.81
C PHE A 136 8.69 -14.09 -4.57
N GLU A 137 9.05 -13.00 -3.87
CA GLU A 137 9.80 -13.00 -2.62
C GLU A 137 8.83 -13.01 -1.43
N GLN A 138 8.62 -14.20 -0.87
CA GLN A 138 7.64 -14.44 0.19
C GLN A 138 7.88 -13.58 1.42
N VAL A 139 9.15 -13.44 1.86
CA VAL A 139 9.51 -12.71 3.07
C VAL A 139 9.23 -11.22 2.90
N PHE A 140 9.68 -10.62 1.79
CA PHE A 140 9.41 -9.21 1.49
C PHE A 140 7.92 -8.93 1.36
N PHE A 141 7.19 -9.79 0.63
CA PHE A 141 5.74 -9.67 0.51
C PHE A 141 5.06 -9.79 1.87
N PHE A 142 5.47 -10.72 2.73
CA PHE A 142 4.85 -10.93 4.04
C PHE A 142 5.00 -9.70 4.94
N HIS A 143 6.19 -9.07 5.01
CA HIS A 143 6.38 -7.83 5.78
C HIS A 143 5.49 -6.70 5.26
N PHE A 144 5.48 -6.51 3.94
CA PHE A 144 4.64 -5.50 3.30
C PHE A 144 3.15 -5.75 3.51
N PHE A 145 2.75 -7.01 3.40
CA PHE A 145 1.39 -7.45 3.62
C PHE A 145 0.97 -7.25 5.08
N LEU A 146 1.83 -7.56 6.05
CA LEU A 146 1.55 -7.38 7.48
C LEU A 146 1.31 -5.91 7.82
N VAL A 147 2.13 -4.99 7.31
CA VAL A 147 1.93 -3.54 7.53
C VAL A 147 0.62 -3.08 6.89
N THR A 148 0.33 -3.53 5.66
CA THR A 148 -0.92 -3.22 4.96
C THR A 148 -2.15 -3.76 5.71
N LEU A 149 -2.02 -4.96 6.30
CA LEU A 149 -3.05 -5.61 7.11
C LEU A 149 -3.33 -4.82 8.39
N ILE A 150 -2.29 -4.35 9.10
CA ILE A 150 -2.46 -3.50 10.29
C ILE A 150 -3.24 -2.23 9.93
N ILE A 151 -2.88 -1.57 8.82
CA ILE A 151 -3.58 -0.38 8.34
C ILE A 151 -5.05 -0.71 8.02
N ALA A 152 -5.31 -1.84 7.37
CA ALA A 152 -6.66 -2.29 7.05
C ALA A 152 -7.50 -2.55 8.32
N LEU A 153 -6.94 -3.21 9.33
CA LEU A 153 -7.62 -3.50 10.60
C LEU A 153 -7.96 -2.21 11.36
N VAL A 154 -7.03 -1.25 11.41
CA VAL A 154 -7.28 0.05 12.04
C VAL A 154 -8.36 0.82 11.30
N ALA A 155 -8.34 0.79 9.96
CA ALA A 155 -9.38 1.42 9.13
C ALA A 155 -10.77 0.81 9.37
N VAL A 156 -10.84 -0.52 9.40
CA VAL A 156 -12.08 -1.25 9.73
C VAL A 156 -12.58 -0.86 11.11
N LEU A 157 -11.71 -0.85 12.12
CA LEU A 157 -12.08 -0.55 13.50
C LEU A 157 -12.65 0.86 13.64
N ILE A 158 -11.99 1.87 13.07
CA ILE A 158 -12.47 3.26 13.14
C ILE A 158 -13.82 3.42 12.44
N LEU A 159 -13.98 2.81 11.26
CA LEU A 159 -15.25 2.86 10.54
C LEU A 159 -16.36 2.14 11.32
N TYR A 160 -16.07 0.98 11.92
CA TYR A 160 -17.02 0.23 12.73
C TYR A 160 -17.48 1.02 13.96
N LEU A 161 -16.55 1.68 14.67
CA LEU A 161 -16.88 2.52 15.82
C LEU A 161 -17.77 3.71 15.41
N ALA A 162 -17.39 4.42 14.34
CA ALA A 162 -18.18 5.56 13.86
C ALA A 162 -19.60 5.16 13.43
N LEU A 163 -19.70 4.04 12.72
CA LEU A 163 -20.97 3.46 12.29
C LEU A 163 -21.84 3.04 13.48
N SER A 164 -21.25 2.40 14.48
CA SER A 164 -21.98 1.90 15.64
C SER A 164 -22.54 3.04 16.50
N GLU A 165 -21.79 4.11 16.69
CA GLU A 165 -22.24 5.31 17.44
C GLU A 165 -23.36 6.04 16.70
N ILE A 166 -23.23 6.26 15.38
CA ILE A 166 -24.32 6.85 14.57
C ILE A 166 -25.60 6.02 14.67
N ARG A 167 -25.48 4.69 14.70
CA ARG A 167 -26.63 3.80 14.88
C ARG A 167 -27.24 3.96 16.27
N GLU A 168 -26.44 3.98 17.32
CA GLU A 168 -26.91 4.15 18.70
C GLU A 168 -27.66 5.48 18.85
N ASP A 169 -27.12 6.58 18.31
CA ASP A 169 -27.79 7.88 18.29
C ASP A 169 -29.17 7.80 17.60
N ILE A 170 -29.25 7.11 16.45
CA ILE A 170 -30.50 6.92 15.71
C ILE A 170 -31.50 6.10 16.54
N ILE A 171 -31.04 5.04 17.22
CA ILE A 171 -31.89 4.21 18.08
C ILE A 171 -32.38 5.01 19.29
N ASP A 172 -31.53 5.80 19.94
CA ASP A 172 -31.90 6.61 21.09
C ASP A 172 -32.91 7.71 20.71
N LEU A 173 -32.72 8.35 19.54
CA LEU A 173 -33.71 9.27 19.00
C LEU A 173 -35.03 8.54 18.69
N ALA A 174 -34.96 7.37 18.05
CA ALA A 174 -36.13 6.56 17.80
C ALA A 174 -36.87 6.24 19.10
N VAL A 175 -36.20 5.70 20.11
CA VAL A 175 -36.78 5.30 21.41
C VAL A 175 -37.35 6.50 22.16
N SER A 176 -36.65 7.64 22.19
CA SER A 176 -37.13 8.86 22.85
C SER A 176 -38.38 9.45 22.20
N LEU A 177 -38.49 9.37 20.86
CA LEU A 177 -39.68 9.77 20.11
C LEU A 177 -40.81 8.74 20.22
N LEU A 178 -40.47 7.45 20.38
CA LEU A 178 -41.39 6.32 20.37
C LEU A 178 -41.91 5.92 21.76
N GLN A 179 -41.62 6.68 22.82
CA GLN A 179 -42.23 6.51 24.15
C GLN A 179 -43.78 6.50 24.13
N ALA A 180 -44.41 6.75 22.99
CA ALA A 180 -45.83 6.55 22.78
C ALA A 180 -46.27 5.10 22.49
N HIS A 181 -45.61 4.24 21.69
CA HIS A 181 -46.30 3.04 21.11
C HIS A 181 -45.47 1.74 20.89
N GLY A 182 -45.93 0.66 21.54
CA GLY A 182 -46.09 -0.70 20.98
C GLY A 182 -44.87 -1.63 20.78
N ALA A 183 -45.06 -2.94 21.05
CA ALA A 183 -44.05 -4.00 20.86
C ALA A 183 -43.48 -4.12 19.42
N GLY A 184 -44.21 -3.67 18.40
CA GLY A 184 -43.77 -3.71 16.99
C GLY A 184 -42.61 -2.77 16.68
N THR A 185 -42.51 -1.64 17.39
CA THR A 185 -41.42 -0.68 17.23
C THR A 185 -40.10 -1.25 17.76
N GLY A 186 -40.13 -1.87 18.94
CA GLY A 186 -38.96 -2.53 19.52
C GLY A 186 -38.45 -3.68 18.65
N TYR A 187 -39.37 -4.46 18.08
CA TYR A 187 -39.03 -5.52 17.13
C TYR A 187 -38.33 -4.97 15.87
N PHE A 188 -38.85 -3.89 15.27
CA PHE A 188 -38.24 -3.26 14.10
C PHE A 188 -36.81 -2.74 14.37
N LEU A 189 -36.60 -2.05 15.48
CA LEU A 189 -35.27 -1.52 15.85
C LEU A 189 -34.27 -2.66 16.10
N GLN A 190 -34.72 -3.76 16.71
CA GLN A 190 -33.87 -4.93 16.92
C GLN A 190 -33.48 -5.62 15.60
N GLU A 191 -34.43 -5.87 14.71
CA GLU A 191 -34.17 -6.47 13.39
C GLU A 191 -33.28 -5.57 12.53
N GLN A 192 -33.44 -4.25 12.62
CA GLN A 192 -32.54 -3.31 11.97
C GLN A 192 -31.12 -3.39 12.51
N GLY A 193 -30.94 -3.57 13.83
CA GLY A 193 -29.65 -3.79 14.45
C GLY A 193 -28.92 -5.01 13.86
N TYR A 194 -29.64 -6.12 13.70
CA TYR A 194 -29.12 -7.34 13.08
C TYR A 194 -28.72 -7.14 11.62
N LEU A 195 -29.56 -6.46 10.83
CA LEU A 195 -29.26 -6.13 9.43
C LEU A 195 -28.01 -5.26 9.32
N PHE A 196 -27.88 -4.26 10.20
CA PHE A 196 -26.73 -3.37 10.21
C PHE A 196 -25.43 -4.10 10.56
N GLU A 197 -25.46 -4.98 11.56
CA GLU A 197 -24.29 -5.77 11.93
C GLU A 197 -23.86 -6.68 10.77
N THR A 198 -24.82 -7.33 10.11
CA THR A 198 -24.58 -8.17 8.94
C THR A 198 -23.94 -7.37 7.79
N ILE A 199 -24.49 -6.20 7.46
CA ILE A 199 -23.95 -5.31 6.40
C ILE A 199 -22.55 -4.82 6.77
N SER A 200 -22.32 -4.46 8.04
CA SER A 200 -21.04 -3.97 8.54
C SER A 200 -19.96 -5.05 8.47
N LEU A 201 -20.29 -6.29 8.86
CA LEU A 201 -19.41 -7.44 8.76
C LEU A 201 -19.05 -7.75 7.31
N PHE A 202 -20.04 -7.76 6.41
CA PHE A 202 -19.81 -7.99 4.98
C PHE A 202 -18.93 -6.91 4.35
N SER A 203 -19.19 -5.65 4.68
CA SER A 203 -18.41 -4.49 4.19
C SER A 203 -16.96 -4.54 4.68
N THR A 204 -16.77 -4.95 5.94
CA THR A 204 -15.44 -5.21 6.52
C THR A 204 -14.70 -6.30 5.76
N GLY A 205 -15.38 -7.41 5.44
CA GLY A 205 -14.83 -8.50 4.64
C GLY A 205 -14.40 -8.05 3.24
N ILE A 206 -15.24 -7.25 2.57
CA ILE A 206 -14.89 -6.66 1.26
C ILE A 206 -13.66 -5.75 1.39
N LEU A 207 -13.62 -4.87 2.40
CA LEU A 207 -12.51 -3.95 2.58
C LEU A 207 -11.19 -4.71 2.78
N PHE A 208 -11.21 -5.76 3.58
CA PHE A 208 -10.07 -6.65 3.77
C PHE A 208 -9.59 -7.25 2.44
N VAL A 209 -10.51 -7.78 1.63
CA VAL A 209 -10.20 -8.33 0.29
C VAL A 209 -9.62 -7.24 -0.62
N CYS A 210 -10.14 -6.02 -0.60
CA CYS A 210 -9.58 -4.91 -1.37
C CYS A 210 -8.13 -4.60 -0.96
N TYR A 211 -7.80 -4.61 0.33
CA TYR A 211 -6.43 -4.42 0.82
C TYR A 211 -5.50 -5.58 0.42
N MET A 212 -5.99 -6.83 0.40
CA MET A 212 -5.24 -7.98 -0.14
C MET A 212 -4.88 -7.78 -1.62
N PHE A 213 -5.87 -7.35 -2.44
CA PHE A 213 -5.65 -7.06 -3.85
C PHE A 213 -4.69 -5.90 -4.05
N LEU A 214 -4.85 -4.82 -3.26
CA LEU A 214 -3.95 -3.68 -3.29
C LEU A 214 -2.51 -4.09 -2.98
N SER A 215 -2.31 -4.91 -1.95
CA SER A 215 -0.99 -5.43 -1.59
C SER A 215 -0.37 -6.22 -2.74
N THR A 216 -1.10 -7.18 -3.30
CA THR A 216 -0.64 -7.98 -4.45
C THR A 216 -0.31 -7.09 -5.66
N HIS A 217 -1.14 -6.08 -5.94
CA HIS A 217 -0.94 -5.15 -7.04
C HIS A 217 0.34 -4.31 -6.87
N LEU A 218 0.53 -3.70 -5.69
CA LEU A 218 1.70 -2.88 -5.40
C LEU A 218 2.99 -3.70 -5.41
N TYR A 219 2.96 -4.90 -4.83
CA TYR A 219 4.08 -5.85 -4.92
C TYR A 219 4.42 -6.20 -6.38
N GLY A 220 3.40 -6.46 -7.21
CA GLY A 220 3.57 -6.75 -8.64
C GLY A 220 4.33 -5.64 -9.38
N LYS A 221 4.06 -4.38 -9.04
CA LYS A 221 4.81 -3.23 -9.60
C LYS A 221 6.28 -3.21 -9.18
N VAL A 222 6.58 -3.57 -7.93
CA VAL A 222 7.96 -3.57 -7.43
C VAL A 222 8.77 -4.72 -8.01
N SER A 223 8.22 -5.94 -7.97
CA SER A 223 8.88 -7.14 -8.50
C SER A 223 9.23 -7.04 -9.99
N GLY A 224 8.37 -6.42 -10.80
CA GLY A 224 8.65 -6.13 -12.21
C GLY A 224 9.86 -5.23 -12.40
N ALA A 225 9.98 -4.17 -11.60
CA ALA A 225 11.13 -3.28 -11.63
C ALA A 225 12.41 -3.97 -11.13
N VAL A 226 12.34 -4.76 -10.05
CA VAL A 226 13.47 -5.57 -9.57
C VAL A 226 14.02 -6.46 -10.68
N PHE A 227 13.14 -7.14 -11.42
CA PHE A 227 13.56 -7.98 -12.53
C PHE A 227 14.27 -7.20 -13.63
N GLY A 228 13.88 -5.95 -13.89
CA GLY A 228 14.56 -5.06 -14.85
C GLY A 228 16.00 -4.72 -14.44
N PHE A 229 16.25 -4.47 -13.15
CA PHE A 229 17.61 -4.28 -12.63
C PHE A 229 18.42 -5.57 -12.72
N PHE A 230 17.85 -6.69 -12.25
CA PHE A 230 18.47 -8.00 -12.30
C PHE A 230 18.86 -8.40 -13.73
N SER A 231 17.95 -8.25 -14.70
CA SER A 231 18.19 -8.64 -16.09
C SER A 231 19.29 -7.78 -16.73
N THR A 232 19.36 -6.49 -16.38
CA THR A 232 20.40 -5.58 -16.86
C THR A 232 21.77 -5.94 -16.29
N MET A 233 21.88 -6.13 -14.97
CA MET A 233 23.12 -6.58 -14.32
C MET A 233 23.60 -7.90 -14.95
N ARG A 234 22.68 -8.85 -15.14
CA ARG A 234 22.99 -10.14 -15.76
C ARG A 234 23.48 -10.01 -17.20
N ALA A 235 22.86 -9.15 -18.01
CA ALA A 235 23.29 -8.91 -19.39
C ALA A 235 24.68 -8.25 -19.43
N PHE A 236 24.90 -7.26 -18.56
CA PHE A 236 26.18 -6.57 -18.44
C PHE A 236 27.33 -7.52 -18.10
N MET A 237 27.12 -8.44 -17.15
CA MET A 237 28.12 -9.46 -16.78
C MET A 237 28.39 -10.50 -17.89
N LYS A 238 27.47 -10.66 -18.85
CA LYS A 238 27.60 -11.58 -19.98
C LYS A 238 28.24 -10.92 -21.22
N GLY A 239 28.78 -9.71 -21.07
CA GLY A 239 29.47 -8.99 -22.14
C GLY A 239 28.64 -7.91 -22.84
N ASP A 240 27.33 -7.82 -22.59
CA ASP A 240 26.52 -6.69 -23.09
C ASP A 240 26.71 -5.47 -22.19
N HIS A 241 27.89 -4.84 -22.28
CA HIS A 241 28.23 -3.66 -21.49
C HIS A 241 27.42 -2.41 -21.87
N GLN A 242 26.62 -2.48 -22.95
CA GLN A 242 25.67 -1.42 -23.34
C GLN A 242 24.28 -1.62 -22.73
N ALA A 243 24.02 -2.75 -22.04
CA ALA A 243 22.76 -2.99 -21.36
C ALA A 243 22.43 -1.88 -20.36
N ARG A 244 21.19 -1.37 -20.41
CA ARG A 244 20.69 -0.33 -19.50
C ARG A 244 19.32 -0.72 -18.97
N VAL A 245 19.06 -0.32 -17.73
CA VAL A 245 17.75 -0.47 -17.09
C VAL A 245 16.76 0.44 -17.80
N HIS A 246 15.73 -0.15 -18.41
CA HIS A 246 14.64 0.58 -19.03
C HIS A 246 13.30 0.25 -18.34
N LEU A 247 12.76 1.24 -17.65
CA LEU A 247 11.55 1.09 -16.84
C LEU A 247 10.38 1.92 -17.42
N LEU A 248 9.65 1.30 -18.34
CA LEU A 248 8.38 1.81 -18.85
C LEU A 248 7.27 1.57 -17.81
N GLY A 249 6.54 2.62 -17.43
CA GLY A 249 5.45 2.53 -16.45
C GLY A 249 5.87 2.56 -14.97
N TYR A 250 7.16 2.71 -14.63
CA TYR A 250 7.64 2.80 -13.24
C TYR A 250 8.25 4.19 -12.94
N ASN A 251 7.43 5.25 -12.99
CA ASN A 251 7.90 6.65 -12.87
C ASN A 251 8.68 6.93 -11.58
N HIS A 252 8.08 6.79 -10.41
CA HIS A 252 8.52 5.78 -9.46
C HIS A 252 10.02 5.56 -9.19
N ILE A 253 10.48 4.47 -9.80
CA ILE A 253 11.78 3.83 -9.64
C ILE A 253 12.75 4.33 -10.72
N ARG A 254 12.24 5.00 -11.75
CA ARG A 254 13.03 5.49 -12.89
C ARG A 254 14.23 6.35 -12.47
N PRO A 255 14.17 7.25 -11.47
CA PRO A 255 15.34 7.99 -11.00
C PRO A 255 16.48 7.05 -10.57
N PHE A 256 16.20 6.04 -9.75
CA PHE A 256 17.19 5.06 -9.31
C PHE A 256 17.78 4.26 -10.48
N GLY A 257 16.94 3.90 -11.46
CA GLY A 257 17.41 3.25 -12.69
C GLY A 257 18.32 4.15 -13.54
N ARG A 258 18.09 5.46 -13.55
CA ARG A 258 18.96 6.43 -14.23
C ARG A 258 20.32 6.54 -13.53
N THR A 259 20.35 6.63 -12.20
CA THR A 259 21.59 6.64 -11.41
C THR A 259 22.41 5.37 -11.66
N PHE A 260 21.76 4.19 -11.63
CA PHE A 260 22.43 2.93 -11.95
C PHE A 260 22.97 2.91 -13.39
N ASN A 261 22.21 3.40 -14.37
CA ASN A 261 22.69 3.51 -15.76
C ASN A 261 23.87 4.48 -15.92
N GLN A 262 23.93 5.56 -15.14
CA GLN A 262 25.08 6.47 -15.10
C GLN A 262 26.31 5.74 -14.52
N TYR A 263 26.12 4.97 -13.45
CA TYR A 263 27.18 4.14 -12.88
C TYR A 263 27.75 3.15 -13.89
N LEU A 264 26.91 2.39 -14.62
CA LEU A 264 27.40 1.48 -15.65
C LEU A 264 28.23 2.18 -16.74
N LYS A 265 27.81 3.39 -17.15
CA LYS A 265 28.58 4.20 -18.10
C LYS A 265 29.91 4.67 -17.52
N TRP A 266 29.93 5.05 -16.24
CA TRP A 266 31.14 5.45 -15.53
C TRP A 266 32.13 4.28 -15.43
N VAL A 267 31.66 3.08 -15.10
CA VAL A 267 32.49 1.86 -15.08
C VAL A 267 33.12 1.61 -16.46
N GLU A 268 32.31 1.64 -17.51
CA GLU A 268 32.76 1.39 -18.88
C GLU A 268 33.85 2.39 -19.31
N ARG A 269 33.68 3.68 -18.99
CA ARG A 269 34.67 4.72 -19.31
C ARG A 269 35.95 4.56 -18.51
N SER A 270 35.82 4.37 -17.20
CA SER A 270 36.96 4.29 -16.28
C SER A 270 37.89 3.11 -16.61
N LEU A 271 37.33 1.98 -17.05
CA LEU A 271 38.12 0.82 -17.46
C LEU A 271 38.68 0.95 -18.89
N LYS A 272 37.99 1.64 -19.81
CA LYS A 272 38.53 1.95 -21.14
C LYS A 272 39.70 2.93 -21.08
N GLU A 273 39.66 3.90 -20.18
CA GLU A 273 40.74 4.89 -19.99
C GLU A 273 41.98 4.28 -19.34
N LYS A 274 41.83 3.32 -18.41
CA LYS A 274 42.96 2.60 -17.80
C LYS A 274 43.74 1.69 -18.78
N ASN A 275 43.11 1.24 -19.86
CA ASN A 275 43.73 0.36 -20.86
C ASN A 275 44.36 1.10 -22.05
N LYS A 276 44.35 2.44 -22.04
CA LYS A 276 45.07 3.29 -23.01
C LYS A 276 46.38 3.77 -22.43
#